data_AF-A0A257RWG4-F1
#
_entry.id   AF-A0A257RWG4-F1
#
_cell.length_a   1.000
_cell.length_b   1.000
_cell.length_c   1.000
_cell.angle_alpha   90.00
_cell.angle_beta   90.00
_cell.angle_gamma   90.00
#
_symmetry.space_group_name_H-M   'P 1'
#
loop_
_entity.id
_entity.type
_entity.pdbx_description
1 polymer ?
#
loop_
_entity_poly.entity_id
_entity_poly.type
_entity_poly.pdbx_seq_one_letter_code
_entity_poly.pdbx_strand_id
1 'polypeptide(L)'
;ALTALADQAAGHPLGELNPQLYSIYANARAYAADFHNIYGPGQNNAFGSTVGYPATSPGYNLPTGLGTPNVANLISSLAGGGRR
;
A
#
# COMPACT_ATOMS: atom_id res chain seq x y z
N ALA A 1 1.30 -3.62 -13.91
CA ALA A 1 2.02 -4.91 -13.82
C ALA A 1 1.68 -5.68 -12.54
N LEU A 2 1.79 -5.07 -11.35
CA LEU A 2 1.52 -5.74 -10.08
C LEU A 2 0.16 -6.44 -10.00
N THR A 3 -0.93 -5.77 -10.41
CA THR A 3 -2.29 -6.34 -10.42
C THR A 3 -2.37 -7.62 -11.24
N ALA A 4 -1.80 -7.64 -12.45
CA ALA A 4 -1.81 -8.82 -13.31
C ALA A 4 -1.02 -9.99 -12.71
N LEU A 5 0.07 -9.72 -11.99
CA LEU A 5 0.83 -10.76 -11.30
C LEU A 5 0.07 -11.31 -10.08
N ALA A 6 -0.69 -10.46 -9.38
CA ALA A 6 -1.57 -10.88 -8.30
C ALA A 6 -2.74 -11.73 -8.81
N ASP A 7 -3.36 -11.34 -9.94
CA ASP A 7 -4.41 -12.14 -10.61
C ASP A 7 -3.87 -13.51 -11.05
N GLN A 8 -2.67 -13.54 -11.62
CA GLN A 8 -2.01 -14.79 -12.02
C GLN A 8 -1.75 -15.69 -10.81
N ALA A 9 -1.26 -15.14 -9.69
CA ALA A 9 -1.00 -15.89 -8.46
C ALA A 9 -2.30 -16.40 -7.81
N ALA A 10 -3.39 -15.65 -7.90
CA ALA A 10 -4.71 -16.06 -7.40
C ALA A 10 -5.40 -17.09 -8.30
N GLY A 11 -4.96 -17.23 -9.56
CA GLY A 11 -5.59 -18.09 -10.57
C GLY A 11 -6.93 -17.55 -11.10
N HIS A 12 -7.29 -16.31 -10.74
CA HIS A 12 -8.48 -15.61 -11.21
C HIS A 12 -8.30 -14.09 -11.04
N PRO A 13 -9.11 -13.25 -11.73
CA PRO A 13 -9.11 -11.81 -11.48
C PRO A 13 -9.51 -11.49 -10.04
N LEU A 14 -8.75 -10.64 -9.36
CA LEU A 14 -9.03 -10.22 -7.98
C LEU A 14 -10.12 -9.13 -7.91
N GLY A 15 -10.36 -8.42 -9.01
CA GLY A 15 -11.37 -7.36 -9.07
C GLY A 15 -10.91 -6.05 -8.41
N GLU A 16 -11.80 -5.41 -7.65
CA GLU A 16 -11.50 -4.14 -6.99
C GLU A 16 -10.57 -4.34 -5.79
N LEU A 17 -9.31 -3.91 -5.93
CA LEU A 17 -8.27 -4.13 -4.92
C LEU A 17 -8.41 -3.23 -3.69
N ASN A 18 -9.04 -2.05 -3.81
CA ASN A 18 -9.07 -1.06 -2.73
C ASN A 18 -9.56 -1.64 -1.38
N PRO A 19 -10.72 -2.31 -1.29
CA PRO A 19 -11.16 -2.93 -0.05
C PRO A 19 -10.13 -3.91 0.55
N GLN A 20 -9.46 -4.71 -0.28
CA GLN A 20 -8.47 -5.69 0.17
C GLN A 20 -7.20 -5.00 0.68
N LEU A 21 -6.70 -3.98 -0.03
CA LEU A 21 -5.51 -3.22 0.38
C LEU A 21 -5.74 -2.52 1.73
N TYR A 22 -6.93 -1.96 1.95
CA TYR A 22 -7.27 -1.33 3.24
C TYR A 22 -7.58 -2.35 4.35
N SER A 23 -8.01 -3.57 4.00
CA SER A 23 -8.09 -4.68 4.96
C SER A 23 -6.69 -5.10 5.46
N ILE A 24 -5.70 -5.16 4.56
CA ILE A 24 -4.29 -5.39 4.93
C ILE A 24 -3.78 -4.25 5.81
N TYR A 25 -4.09 -2.99 5.46
CA TYR A 25 -3.72 -1.81 6.26
C TYR A 25 -4.26 -1.86 7.70
N ALA A 26 -5.49 -2.35 7.89
CA ALA A 26 -6.11 -2.45 9.21
C ALA A 26 -5.36 -3.42 10.15
N ASN A 27 -4.51 -4.30 9.61
CA ASN A 27 -3.62 -5.16 10.40
C ASN A 27 -2.19 -4.61 10.35
N ALA A 28 -1.71 -4.06 11.48
CA ALA A 28 -0.39 -3.44 11.55
C ALA A 28 0.77 -4.35 11.12
N ARG A 29 0.68 -5.67 11.39
CA ARG A 29 1.72 -6.64 11.01
C ARG A 29 1.69 -6.93 9.52
N ALA A 30 0.50 -7.12 8.94
CA ALA A 30 0.34 -7.33 7.51
C ALA A 30 0.78 -6.08 6.73
N TYR A 31 0.34 -4.90 7.17
CA TYR A 31 0.76 -3.62 6.59
C TYR A 31 2.28 -3.45 6.56
N ALA A 32 2.97 -3.71 7.68
CA ALA A 32 4.43 -3.60 7.76
C ALA A 32 5.18 -4.63 6.88
N ALA A 33 4.55 -5.77 6.58
CA ALA A 33 5.14 -6.79 5.71
C ALA A 33 4.89 -6.49 4.22
N ASP A 34 3.70 -6.00 3.90
CA ASP A 34 3.21 -5.85 2.53
C ASP A 34 3.49 -4.48 1.92
N PHE A 35 3.80 -3.46 2.74
CA PHE A 35 4.08 -2.11 2.28
C PHE A 35 5.33 -1.52 2.92
N HIS A 36 6.08 -0.78 2.11
CA HIS A 36 7.03 0.19 2.59
C HIS A 36 6.31 1.53 2.79
N ASN A 37 5.97 1.82 4.04
CA ASN A 37 5.35 3.07 4.49
C ASN A 37 6.33 4.26 4.35
N ILE A 38 5.91 5.30 3.64
CA ILE A 38 6.70 6.52 3.42
C ILE A 38 6.16 7.62 4.32
N TYR A 39 6.95 8.00 5.33
CA TYR A 39 6.64 9.11 6.24
C TYR A 39 7.93 9.83 6.64
N GLY A 40 7.83 11.10 7.04
CA GLY A 40 8.98 11.94 7.37
C GLY A 40 8.71 13.44 7.09
N PRO A 41 9.77 14.27 6.96
CA PRO A 41 9.63 15.71 6.75
C PRO A 41 9.13 16.11 5.34
N GLY A 42 8.89 15.14 4.45
CA GLY A 42 8.42 15.37 3.09
C GLY A 42 6.93 15.78 3.02
N GLN A 43 6.58 16.47 1.94
CA GLN A 43 5.23 16.96 1.66
C GLN A 43 4.98 17.01 0.15
N ASN A 44 3.71 17.10 -0.26
CA ASN A 44 3.30 17.18 -1.68
C ASN A 44 2.99 18.60 -2.15
N ASN A 45 3.75 19.59 -1.71
CA ASN A 45 3.56 20.98 -2.13
C ASN A 45 3.76 21.15 -3.65
N ALA A 46 2.92 21.98 -4.27
CA ALA A 46 3.14 22.38 -5.65
C ALA A 46 4.46 23.15 -5.78
N PHE A 47 5.08 23.09 -6.96
CA PHE A 47 6.33 23.80 -7.23
C PHE A 47 6.18 25.30 -6.94
N GLY A 48 7.07 25.84 -6.09
CA GLY A 48 7.04 27.24 -5.65
C GLY A 48 6.04 27.56 -4.53
N SER A 49 5.27 26.59 -4.03
CA SER A 49 4.35 26.76 -2.89
C SER A 49 4.94 26.17 -1.61
N THR A 50 4.63 26.76 -0.46
CA THR A 50 4.87 26.15 0.87
C THR A 50 3.64 25.38 1.39
N VAL A 51 2.50 25.48 0.70
CA VAL A 51 1.25 24.82 1.07
C VAL A 51 1.23 23.41 0.48
N GLY A 52 1.06 22.41 1.34
CA GLY A 52 0.94 21.00 0.99
C GLY A 52 0.51 20.16 2.19
N TYR A 53 0.32 18.87 1.96
CA TYR A 53 0.05 17.90 3.01
C TYR A 53 1.34 17.19 3.40
N PRO A 54 1.71 17.21 4.69
CA PRO A 54 2.89 16.51 5.14
C PRO A 54 2.62 15.01 5.32
N ALA A 55 3.66 14.19 5.15
CA ALA A 55 3.64 12.77 5.49
C ALA A 55 4.23 12.53 6.90
N THR A 56 3.84 13.32 7.90
CA THR A 56 4.55 13.38 9.20
C THR A 56 4.41 12.13 10.08
N SER A 57 3.38 11.31 9.85
CA SER A 57 3.05 10.18 10.72
C SER A 57 3.09 8.86 9.96
N PRO A 58 3.46 7.74 10.62
CA PRO A 58 3.37 6.42 10.03
C PRO A 58 1.93 6.06 9.63
N GLY A 59 1.79 5.22 8.59
CA GLY A 59 0.51 4.76 8.09
C GLY A 59 0.05 5.56 6.88
N TYR A 60 -1.26 5.55 6.65
CA TYR A 60 -1.84 6.26 5.53
C TYR A 60 -1.55 7.77 5.61
N ASN A 61 -1.07 8.34 4.51
CA ASN A 61 -0.92 9.79 4.35
C ASN A 61 -1.34 10.25 2.96
N LEU A 62 -1.73 11.52 2.82
CA LEU A 62 -2.21 12.07 1.54
C LEU A 62 -1.16 12.07 0.43
N PRO A 63 0.15 12.31 0.71
CA PRO A 63 1.17 12.25 -0.34
C PRO A 63 1.41 10.87 -0.95
N THR A 64 1.36 9.80 -0.16
CA THR A 64 1.82 8.45 -0.59
C THR A 64 0.82 7.33 -0.35
N GLY A 65 -0.36 7.64 0.21
CA GLY A 65 -1.37 6.66 0.58
C GLY A 65 -0.80 5.65 1.58
N LEU A 66 -0.89 4.36 1.24
CA LEU A 66 -0.32 3.27 2.03
C LEU A 66 1.21 3.14 1.91
N GLY A 67 1.85 3.88 1.00
CA GLY A 67 3.26 3.74 0.64
C GLY A 67 3.45 2.87 -0.60
N THR A 68 4.64 2.28 -0.74
CA THR A 68 4.98 1.44 -1.90
C THR A 68 4.81 -0.05 -1.58
N PRO A 69 4.34 -0.87 -2.53
CA PRO A 69 4.11 -2.29 -2.29
C PRO A 69 5.42 -3.07 -2.17
N ASN A 70 5.53 -3.93 -1.17
CA ASN A 70 6.49 -5.03 -1.18
C ASN A 70 5.89 -6.16 -2.02
N VAL A 71 6.24 -6.18 -3.31
CA VAL A 71 5.58 -6.98 -4.34
C VAL A 71 5.50 -8.47 -3.98
N ALA A 72 6.58 -9.07 -3.47
CA ALA A 72 6.62 -10.49 -3.14
C ALA A 72 5.63 -10.86 -2.01
N ASN A 73 5.56 -10.03 -0.98
CA ASN A 73 4.65 -10.26 0.14
C ASN A 73 3.21 -9.92 -0.23
N LEU A 74 2.98 -8.76 -0.85
CA LEU A 74 1.65 -8.28 -1.18
C LEU A 74 0.90 -9.23 -2.12
N ILE A 75 1.58 -9.81 -3.13
CA ILE A 75 0.97 -10.79 -4.02
C ILE A 75 0.52 -12.04 -3.24
N SER A 76 1.35 -12.52 -2.32
CA SER A 76 0.99 -13.66 -1.46
C SER A 76 -0.21 -13.34 -0.59
N SER A 77 -0.28 -12.14 -0.02
CA SER A 77 -1.42 -11.70 0.81
C SER A 77 -2.71 -11.57 -0.02
N LEU A 78 -2.63 -11.02 -1.24
CA LEU A 78 -3.80 -10.84 -2.12
C LEU A 78 -4.33 -12.14 -2.73
N ALA A 79 -3.46 -13.11 -3.03
CA ALA A 79 -3.84 -14.41 -3.57
C ALA A 79 -4.46 -15.36 -2.50
N GLY A 80 -4.73 -14.88 -1.28
CA GLY A 80 -5.29 -15.67 -0.19
C GLY A 80 -4.25 -16.46 0.63
N GLY A 81 -2.96 -16.26 0.37
CA GLY A 81 -1.84 -16.84 1.11
C GLY A 81 -1.44 -16.04 2.36
N GLY A 82 -2.27 -15.10 2.82
CA GLY A 82 -2.04 -14.34 4.05
C GLY A 82 -1.85 -15.29 5.23
N ARG A 83 -0.66 -15.27 5.85
CA ARG A 83 -0.33 -16.09 7.02
C ARG A 83 -1.29 -15.71 8.16
N ARG A 84 -2.19 -16.64 8.49
CA ARG A 84 -3.04 -16.57 9.70
C ARG A 84 -2.18 -16.58 10.96
#